data_AF-A0A0D2DNT2-F1
#
_entry.id   AF-A0A0D2DNT2-F1
#
_cell.length_a   1.000
_cell.length_b   1.000
_cell.length_c   1.000
_cell.angle_alpha   90.00
_cell.angle_beta   90.00
_cell.angle_gamma   90.00
#
_symmetry.space_group_name_H-M   'P 1'
#
loop_
_entity.id
_entity.type
_entity.pdbx_description
1 polymer ?
#
loop_
_entity_poly.entity_id
_entity_poly.type
_entity_poly.pdbx_seq_one_letter_code
_entity_poly.pdbx_strand_id
1 'polypeptide(L)'
;MAASPQTSSREMMKNKNVAGGQLAMHSRDPPTGFFRDGYCRTGPEDKGNHSVAATVNQEFLDFTNSRGNNLGDAGVKDGMKWCLCAHRWKEAFDAAQKGQISQSTVPRVHLHASHESALNTVKYGDLSKYAMGGEAPKESTRNRQGAHSDPEQPSHGIARETTELSGKSQPERVGG
;
A
#
# COMPACT_ATOMS: atom_id res chain seq x y z
N MET A 1 -36.81 -14.31 -12.18
CA MET A 1 -37.18 -13.25 -11.20
C MET A 1 -36.05 -12.23 -11.21
N ALA A 2 -36.30 -10.98 -11.58
CA ALA A 2 -35.27 -9.95 -11.56
C ALA A 2 -35.14 -9.39 -10.14
N ALA A 3 -33.95 -9.46 -9.54
CA ALA A 3 -33.70 -8.82 -8.26
C ALA A 3 -33.75 -7.29 -8.44
N SER A 4 -34.48 -6.59 -7.58
CA SER A 4 -34.52 -5.13 -7.57
C SER A 4 -33.11 -4.56 -7.33
N PRO A 5 -32.70 -3.48 -8.02
CA PRO A 5 -31.38 -2.90 -7.84
C PRO A 5 -31.23 -2.38 -6.41
N GLN A 6 -30.40 -3.05 -5.61
CA GLN A 6 -30.03 -2.59 -4.29
C GLN A 6 -29.22 -1.30 -4.44
N THR A 7 -29.74 -0.20 -3.91
CA THR A 7 -29.08 1.12 -3.99
C THR A 7 -28.74 1.58 -2.58
N SER A 8 -27.45 1.67 -2.25
CA SER A 8 -27.06 2.15 -0.91
C SER A 8 -27.57 3.58 -0.69
N SER A 9 -28.07 3.82 0.52
CA SER A 9 -28.65 5.09 0.99
C SER A 9 -27.68 6.29 0.97
N ARG A 10 -26.37 6.05 0.78
CA ARG A 10 -25.36 7.10 0.70
C ARG A 10 -25.07 7.43 -0.77
N GLU A 11 -25.47 8.63 -1.16
CA GLU A 11 -25.17 9.26 -2.45
C GLU A 11 -23.70 9.05 -2.85
N MET A 12 -23.47 8.63 -4.10
CA MET A 12 -22.15 8.16 -4.58
C MET A 12 -21.01 9.14 -4.25
N MET A 13 -21.25 10.44 -4.44
CA MET A 13 -20.27 11.51 -4.20
C MET A 13 -19.77 11.63 -2.75
N LYS A 14 -20.50 11.08 -1.77
CA LYS A 14 -20.19 11.17 -0.32
C LYS A 14 -19.40 9.99 0.22
N ASN A 15 -19.09 8.98 -0.60
CA ASN A 15 -18.30 7.83 -0.18
C ASN A 15 -16.81 8.14 -0.29
N LYS A 16 -16.08 7.92 0.81
CA LYS A 16 -14.61 8.07 0.85
C LYS A 16 -13.91 6.74 0.67
N ASN A 17 -12.71 6.81 0.12
CA ASN A 17 -11.78 5.70 0.10
C ASN A 17 -10.91 5.66 1.38
N VAL A 18 -10.18 4.57 1.60
CA VAL A 18 -9.32 4.39 2.79
C VAL A 18 -8.16 5.38 2.89
N ALA A 19 -7.80 6.06 1.80
CA ALA A 19 -6.82 7.15 1.76
C ALA A 19 -7.46 8.55 1.96
N GLY A 20 -8.76 8.63 2.26
CA GLY A 20 -9.49 9.86 2.55
C GLY A 20 -10.02 10.62 1.31
N GLY A 21 -9.69 10.18 0.10
CA GLY A 21 -10.21 10.74 -1.15
C GLY A 21 -11.61 10.23 -1.49
N GLN A 22 -12.15 10.65 -2.64
CA GLN A 22 -13.42 10.11 -3.15
C GLN A 22 -13.27 8.63 -3.55
N LEU A 23 -14.30 7.82 -3.28
CA LEU A 23 -14.31 6.41 -3.66
C LEU A 23 -14.28 6.25 -5.19
N ALA A 24 -13.20 5.67 -5.70
CA ALA A 24 -13.09 5.32 -7.10
C ALA A 24 -13.88 4.04 -7.44
N MET A 25 -14.20 3.91 -8.73
CA MET A 25 -14.80 2.71 -9.28
C MET A 25 -13.76 1.58 -9.35
N HIS A 26 -14.14 0.37 -8.93
CA HIS A 26 -13.25 -0.80 -8.95
C HIS A 26 -13.33 -1.55 -10.29
N SER A 27 -14.52 -2.06 -10.64
CA SER A 27 -14.76 -2.84 -11.87
C SER A 27 -16.21 -2.75 -12.35
N ARG A 28 -16.42 -2.45 -13.64
CA ARG A 28 -17.75 -2.52 -14.30
C ARG A 28 -18.01 -3.86 -14.98
N ASP A 29 -16.97 -4.52 -15.48
CA ASP A 29 -17.06 -5.78 -16.21
C ASP A 29 -15.98 -6.75 -15.70
N PRO A 30 -16.35 -7.77 -14.90
CA PRO A 30 -17.70 -7.97 -14.36
C PRO A 30 -18.07 -6.88 -13.34
N PRO A 31 -19.38 -6.65 -13.11
CA PRO A 31 -19.85 -5.76 -12.05
C PRO A 31 -19.55 -6.38 -10.68
N THR A 32 -18.90 -5.60 -9.83
CA THR A 32 -18.54 -6.01 -8.45
C THR A 32 -19.19 -5.08 -7.41
N GLY A 33 -18.85 -5.25 -6.14
CA GLY A 33 -19.46 -4.53 -5.01
C GLY A 33 -20.75 -5.19 -4.53
N PHE A 34 -21.13 -4.95 -3.28
CA PHE A 34 -22.35 -5.49 -2.69
C PHE A 34 -23.59 -5.14 -3.53
N PHE A 35 -23.67 -3.87 -3.96
CA PHE A 35 -24.75 -3.32 -4.80
C PHE A 35 -24.64 -3.66 -6.29
N ARG A 36 -23.61 -4.41 -6.70
CA ARG A 36 -23.32 -4.77 -8.11
C ARG A 36 -23.25 -3.56 -9.07
N ASP A 37 -22.79 -2.41 -8.56
CA ASP A 37 -22.62 -1.15 -9.29
C ASP A 37 -21.15 -0.84 -9.66
N GLY A 38 -20.23 -1.74 -9.30
CA GLY A 38 -18.80 -1.63 -9.56
C GLY A 38 -18.00 -0.84 -8.53
N TYR A 39 -18.62 -0.38 -7.45
CA TYR A 39 -17.95 0.28 -6.33
C TYR A 39 -17.91 -0.63 -5.09
N CYS A 40 -16.79 -0.65 -4.36
CA CYS A 40 -16.71 -1.33 -3.07
C CYS A 40 -17.32 -0.50 -1.94
N ARG A 41 -18.45 0.18 -2.20
CA ARG A 41 -19.22 0.88 -1.15
C ARG A 41 -20.08 -0.14 -0.39
N THR A 42 -20.33 0.16 0.88
CA THR A 42 -21.09 -0.69 1.80
C THR A 42 -22.18 0.14 2.50
N GLY A 43 -23.05 -0.52 3.28
CA GLY A 43 -24.14 0.09 4.02
C GLY A 43 -24.64 -0.83 5.15
N PRO A 44 -25.59 -0.40 6.00
CA PRO A 44 -26.13 -1.20 7.11
C PRO A 44 -26.66 -2.60 6.73
N GLU A 45 -27.05 -2.79 5.48
CA GLU A 45 -27.51 -4.04 4.87
C GLU A 45 -26.37 -5.04 4.60
N ASP A 46 -25.16 -4.55 4.33
CA ASP A 46 -24.00 -5.37 4.00
C ASP A 46 -23.24 -5.80 5.27
N LYS A 47 -23.72 -6.89 5.89
CA LYS A 47 -23.08 -7.47 7.08
C LYS A 47 -21.69 -8.05 6.81
N GLY A 48 -21.32 -8.27 5.54
CA GLY A 48 -19.99 -8.76 5.14
C GLY A 48 -18.92 -7.67 5.16
N ASN A 49 -19.32 -6.39 5.05
CA ASN A 49 -18.44 -5.24 4.83
C ASN A 49 -17.56 -5.46 3.59
N HIS A 50 -18.17 -5.52 2.40
CA HIS A 50 -17.51 -5.72 1.09
C HIS A 50 -16.76 -4.46 0.62
N SER A 51 -15.96 -3.88 1.51
CA SER A 51 -15.32 -2.58 1.36
C SER A 51 -13.88 -2.63 0.85
N VAL A 52 -13.25 -3.81 0.77
CA VAL A 52 -11.86 -3.96 0.32
C VAL A 52 -11.85 -4.24 -1.18
N ALA A 53 -11.42 -3.26 -1.97
CA ALA A 53 -11.21 -3.43 -3.41
C ALA A 53 -9.90 -4.17 -3.64
N ALA A 54 -9.95 -5.39 -4.14
CA ALA A 54 -8.77 -6.20 -4.40
C ALA A 54 -8.70 -6.73 -5.83
N THR A 55 -7.48 -7.02 -6.29
CA THR A 55 -7.24 -8.01 -7.34
C THR A 55 -6.95 -9.34 -6.65
N VAL A 56 -7.82 -10.33 -6.85
CA VAL A 56 -7.66 -11.66 -6.26
C VAL A 56 -6.59 -12.47 -7.00
N ASN A 57 -5.98 -13.42 -6.31
CA ASN A 57 -5.09 -14.41 -6.91
C ASN A 57 -5.57 -15.84 -6.61
N GLN A 58 -5.08 -16.83 -7.36
CA GLN A 58 -5.48 -18.22 -7.21
C GLN A 58 -5.24 -18.75 -5.79
N GLU A 59 -4.09 -18.45 -5.16
CA GLU A 59 -3.83 -18.93 -3.80
C GLU A 59 -4.84 -18.37 -2.79
N PHE A 60 -5.27 -17.11 -2.95
CA PHE A 60 -6.34 -16.53 -2.15
C PHE A 60 -7.67 -17.24 -2.38
N LEU A 61 -8.02 -17.55 -3.64
CA LEU A 61 -9.25 -18.26 -3.99
C LEU A 61 -9.31 -19.64 -3.32
N ASP A 62 -8.20 -20.39 -3.36
CA ASP A 62 -8.07 -21.69 -2.71
C ASP A 62 -8.14 -21.55 -1.18
N PHE A 63 -7.44 -20.56 -0.61
CA PHE A 63 -7.48 -20.25 0.81
C PHE A 63 -8.91 -19.90 1.28
N THR A 64 -9.58 -18.95 0.64
CA THR A 64 -10.94 -18.53 1.05
C THR A 64 -11.96 -19.66 0.88
N ASN A 65 -11.81 -20.50 -0.15
CA ASN A 65 -12.61 -21.71 -0.31
C ASN A 65 -12.41 -22.67 0.87
N SER A 66 -11.16 -22.94 1.27
CA SER A 66 -10.83 -23.76 2.46
C SER A 66 -11.40 -23.20 3.79
N ARG A 67 -11.74 -21.90 3.82
CA ARG A 67 -12.38 -21.20 4.95
C ARG A 67 -13.90 -21.06 4.81
N GLY A 68 -14.52 -21.83 3.92
CA GLY A 68 -15.97 -21.84 3.71
C GLY A 68 -16.52 -20.61 3.00
N ASN A 69 -15.73 -19.98 2.13
CA ASN A 69 -16.16 -18.87 1.26
C ASN A 69 -15.63 -19.09 -0.16
N ASN A 70 -16.30 -19.97 -0.91
CA ASN A 70 -15.97 -20.26 -2.30
C ASN A 70 -16.40 -19.11 -3.23
N LEU A 71 -15.44 -18.31 -3.71
CA LEU A 71 -15.72 -17.23 -4.67
C LEU A 71 -15.86 -17.74 -6.12
N GLY A 72 -15.46 -19.00 -6.39
CA GLY A 72 -15.64 -19.64 -7.70
C GLY A 72 -17.12 -19.81 -8.07
N ASP A 73 -17.98 -20.05 -7.09
CA ASP A 73 -19.45 -20.14 -7.28
C ASP A 73 -20.07 -18.80 -7.71
N ALA A 74 -19.40 -17.68 -7.44
CA ALA A 74 -19.75 -16.35 -7.92
C ALA A 74 -19.07 -15.98 -9.27
N GLY A 75 -18.37 -16.94 -9.90
CA GLY A 75 -17.65 -16.74 -11.16
C GLY A 75 -16.32 -16.00 -11.04
N VAL A 76 -15.79 -15.81 -9.83
CA VAL A 76 -14.52 -15.12 -9.59
C VAL A 76 -13.34 -16.06 -9.89
N LYS A 77 -12.33 -15.53 -10.60
CA LYS A 77 -11.13 -16.24 -11.06
C LYS A 77 -9.88 -15.45 -10.73
N ASP A 78 -8.72 -16.09 -10.88
CA ASP A 78 -7.40 -15.46 -10.76
C ASP A 78 -7.30 -14.15 -11.57
N GLY A 79 -6.62 -13.14 -11.00
CA GLY A 79 -6.44 -11.82 -11.60
C GLY A 79 -7.68 -10.90 -11.60
N MET A 80 -8.86 -11.39 -11.20
CA MET A 80 -10.09 -10.58 -11.26
C MET A 80 -10.15 -9.49 -10.19
N LYS A 81 -10.71 -8.33 -10.56
CA LYS A 81 -11.04 -7.26 -9.61
C LYS A 81 -12.33 -7.58 -8.87
N TRP A 82 -12.26 -7.69 -7.55
CA TRP A 82 -13.42 -7.99 -6.70
C TRP A 82 -13.45 -7.15 -5.42
N CYS A 83 -14.65 -6.86 -4.92
CA CYS A 83 -14.87 -6.27 -3.59
C CYS A 83 -14.99 -7.39 -2.55
N LEU A 84 -13.99 -7.52 -1.70
CA LEU A 84 -13.91 -8.54 -0.65
C LEU A 84 -14.51 -8.04 0.67
N CYS A 85 -15.13 -8.96 1.41
CA CYS A 85 -15.44 -8.77 2.82
C CYS A 85 -14.16 -8.42 3.60
N ALA A 86 -14.18 -7.32 4.35
CA ALA A 86 -13.00 -6.85 5.09
C ALA A 86 -12.46 -7.93 6.07
N HIS A 87 -13.35 -8.72 6.66
CA HIS A 87 -12.99 -9.85 7.52
C HIS A 87 -12.27 -10.98 6.76
N ARG A 88 -12.65 -11.27 5.50
CA ARG A 88 -12.02 -12.34 4.70
C ARG A 88 -10.64 -11.92 4.16
N TRP A 89 -10.48 -10.66 3.79
CA TRP A 89 -9.14 -10.12 3.49
C TRP A 89 -8.25 -10.15 4.74
N LYS A 90 -8.79 -9.75 5.90
CA LYS A 90 -8.07 -9.81 7.19
C LYS A 90 -7.67 -11.23 7.59
N GLU A 91 -8.53 -12.21 7.36
CA GLU A 91 -8.25 -13.62 7.65
C GLU A 91 -7.00 -14.11 6.89
N ALA A 92 -6.89 -13.77 5.60
CA ALA A 92 -5.70 -14.06 4.80
C ALA A 92 -4.46 -13.28 5.30
N PHE A 93 -4.61 -11.98 5.57
CA PHE A 93 -3.51 -11.17 6.10
C PHE A 93 -2.96 -11.74 7.43
N ASP A 94 -3.83 -12.00 8.41
CA ASP A 94 -3.45 -12.52 9.73
C ASP A 94 -2.80 -13.91 9.63
N ALA A 95 -3.27 -14.78 8.72
CA ALA A 95 -2.68 -16.09 8.48
C ALA A 95 -1.27 -15.97 7.83
N ALA A 96 -1.09 -15.02 6.90
CA ALA A 96 0.22 -14.74 6.32
C ALA A 96 1.22 -14.16 7.34
N GLN A 97 0.78 -13.25 8.23
CA GLN A 97 1.62 -12.72 9.32
C GLN A 97 2.03 -13.80 10.34
N LYS A 98 1.22 -14.86 10.49
CA LYS A 98 1.54 -16.03 11.33
C LYS A 98 2.36 -17.11 10.60
N GLY A 99 2.75 -16.89 9.34
CA GLY A 99 3.48 -17.86 8.53
C GLY A 99 2.66 -19.10 8.14
N GLN A 100 1.33 -19.05 8.22
CA GLN A 100 0.44 -20.19 7.91
C GLN A 100 0.16 -20.32 6.40
N ILE A 101 0.34 -19.24 5.65
CA ILE A 101 0.24 -19.16 4.19
C ILE A 101 1.31 -18.21 3.64
N SER A 102 1.57 -18.26 2.34
CA SER A 102 2.49 -17.35 1.66
C SER A 102 2.03 -15.89 1.77
N GLN A 103 2.97 -14.96 1.76
CA GLN A 103 2.68 -13.54 1.58
C GLN A 103 2.03 -13.24 0.21
N SER A 104 2.26 -14.09 -0.80
CA SER A 104 1.58 -13.99 -2.11
C SER A 104 0.08 -14.28 -2.03
N THR A 105 -0.36 -15.09 -1.06
CA THR A 105 -1.77 -15.47 -0.86
C THR A 105 -2.67 -14.31 -0.39
N VAL A 106 -2.10 -13.16 -0.02
CA VAL A 106 -2.88 -11.97 0.36
C VAL A 106 -3.18 -11.12 -0.89
N PRO A 107 -4.46 -10.89 -1.27
CA PRO A 107 -4.83 -10.10 -2.44
C PRO A 107 -4.30 -8.68 -2.40
N ARG A 108 -3.81 -8.19 -3.56
CA ARG A 108 -3.36 -6.81 -3.70
C ARG A 108 -4.55 -5.86 -3.70
N VAL A 109 -4.42 -4.76 -2.96
CA VAL A 109 -5.51 -3.83 -2.62
C VAL A 109 -5.43 -2.56 -3.48
N HIS A 110 -6.56 -2.14 -4.03
CA HIS A 110 -6.72 -0.84 -4.69
C HIS A 110 -7.19 0.16 -3.61
N LEU A 111 -6.28 0.98 -3.08
CA LEU A 111 -6.58 1.89 -1.97
C LEU A 111 -7.60 2.97 -2.39
N HIS A 112 -7.47 3.52 -3.59
CA HIS A 112 -8.38 4.51 -4.16
C HIS A 112 -9.83 4.00 -4.32
N ALA A 113 -10.03 2.69 -4.47
CA ALA A 113 -11.32 2.04 -4.68
C ALA A 113 -11.86 1.28 -3.44
N SER A 114 -11.05 1.15 -2.39
CA SER A 114 -11.46 0.54 -1.12
C SER A 114 -12.16 1.56 -0.23
N HIS A 115 -13.35 1.27 0.29
CA HIS A 115 -14.17 2.20 1.08
C HIS A 115 -13.68 2.35 2.51
N GLU A 116 -13.88 3.55 3.08
CA GLU A 116 -13.47 3.91 4.45
C GLU A 116 -13.96 2.89 5.52
N SER A 117 -15.09 2.20 5.30
CA SER A 117 -15.59 1.16 6.23
C SER A 117 -14.68 -0.06 6.36
N ALA A 118 -13.71 -0.27 5.44
CA ALA A 118 -12.67 -1.28 5.61
C ALA A 118 -11.84 -1.02 6.89
N LEU A 119 -11.68 0.26 7.27
CA LEU A 119 -10.91 0.68 8.43
C LEU A 119 -11.56 0.32 9.78
N ASN A 120 -12.84 -0.06 9.76
CA ASN A 120 -13.53 -0.64 10.93
C ASN A 120 -13.06 -2.07 11.25
N THR A 121 -12.33 -2.72 10.33
CA THR A 121 -11.88 -4.13 10.46
C THR A 121 -10.37 -4.28 10.23
N VAL A 122 -9.77 -3.48 9.34
CA VAL A 122 -8.37 -3.59 8.90
C VAL A 122 -7.65 -2.26 9.07
N LYS A 123 -6.41 -2.26 9.57
CA LYS A 123 -5.63 -1.02 9.68
C LYS A 123 -5.20 -0.54 8.30
N TYR A 124 -5.20 0.77 8.08
CA TYR A 124 -4.69 1.38 6.84
C TYR A 124 -3.27 0.90 6.50
N GLY A 125 -2.39 0.86 7.51
CA GLY A 125 -1.01 0.40 7.36
C GLY A 125 -0.85 -1.09 7.01
N ASP A 126 -1.90 -1.90 7.15
CA ASP A 126 -1.89 -3.30 6.70
C ASP A 126 -2.39 -3.39 5.25
N LEU A 127 -3.44 -2.64 4.88
CA LEU A 127 -3.87 -2.50 3.47
C LEU A 127 -2.76 -1.92 2.58
N SER A 128 -2.03 -0.91 3.07
CA SER A 128 -1.00 -0.21 2.28
C SER A 128 0.20 -1.10 1.93
N LYS A 129 0.52 -2.12 2.74
CA LYS A 129 1.58 -3.11 2.44
C LYS A 129 1.28 -3.91 1.17
N TYR A 130 0.00 -4.10 0.84
CA TYR A 130 -0.46 -4.84 -0.35
C TYR A 130 -1.06 -3.91 -1.41
N ALA A 131 -0.91 -2.59 -1.27
CA ALA A 131 -1.40 -1.62 -2.25
C ALA A 131 -0.92 -1.97 -3.67
N MET A 132 -1.80 -1.85 -4.66
CA MET A 132 -1.43 -2.04 -6.06
C MET A 132 -0.36 -1.02 -6.49
N GLY A 133 0.47 -1.41 -7.46
CA GLY A 133 1.59 -0.61 -7.92
C GLY A 133 1.14 0.78 -8.36
N GLY A 134 1.80 1.83 -7.84
CA GLY A 134 1.44 3.23 -8.07
C GLY A 134 0.59 3.89 -6.98
N GLU A 135 -0.02 3.11 -6.07
CA GLU A 135 -0.88 3.65 -5.00
C GLU A 135 -0.24 3.72 -3.61
N ALA A 136 0.85 2.99 -3.40
CA ALA A 136 1.57 3.06 -2.12
C ALA A 136 1.99 4.51 -1.84
N PRO A 137 1.81 5.02 -0.61
CA PRO A 137 2.44 6.27 -0.21
C PRO A 137 3.93 6.18 -0.53
N LYS A 138 4.48 7.16 -1.25
CA LYS A 138 5.93 7.27 -1.42
C LYS A 138 6.51 7.48 -0.03
N GLU A 139 7.00 6.40 0.58
CA GLU A 139 7.68 6.47 1.86
C GLU A 139 8.78 7.51 1.70
N SER A 140 8.69 8.57 2.51
CA SER A 140 9.52 9.76 2.30
C SER A 140 10.95 9.39 2.61
N THR A 141 11.72 9.10 1.56
CA THR A 141 13.15 8.82 1.66
C THR A 141 13.84 10.04 2.24
N ARG A 142 13.93 10.11 3.58
CA ARG A 142 14.92 10.92 4.29
C ARG A 142 16.29 10.32 4.04
N ASN A 143 16.72 10.35 2.78
CA ASN A 143 18.07 9.96 2.43
C ASN A 143 19.00 11.01 3.02
N ARG A 144 19.88 10.58 3.92
CA ARG A 144 21.00 11.40 4.37
C ARG A 144 21.95 11.55 3.19
N GLN A 145 21.84 12.64 2.46
CA GLN A 145 22.88 13.06 1.52
C GLN A 145 23.49 14.37 2.00
N GLY A 146 24.38 14.23 2.99
CA GLY A 146 25.42 15.21 3.21
C GLY A 146 26.41 15.11 2.04
N ALA A 147 26.27 16.01 1.08
CA ALA A 147 27.23 16.24 0.02
C ALA A 147 27.41 17.75 -0.07
N HIS A 148 28.42 18.28 0.63
CA HIS A 148 28.87 19.65 0.40
C HIS A 148 29.37 19.74 -1.04
N SER A 149 28.84 20.68 -1.80
CA SER A 149 29.34 21.04 -3.12
C SER A 149 29.71 22.53 -3.09
N ASP A 150 30.99 22.80 -2.93
CA ASP A 150 31.59 24.02 -3.47
C ASP A 150 31.69 23.84 -4.99
N PRO A 151 31.32 24.85 -5.78
CA PRO A 151 32.37 25.75 -6.26
C PRO A 151 31.98 27.24 -6.39
N GLU A 152 33.03 28.07 -6.49
CA GLU A 152 33.06 29.44 -7.06
C GLU A 152 32.18 30.54 -6.44
N GLN A 153 32.82 31.38 -5.61
CA GLN A 153 32.66 32.84 -5.73
C GLN A 153 34.02 33.55 -5.66
N PRO A 154 34.29 34.56 -6.52
CA PRO A 154 35.56 35.28 -6.53
C PRO A 154 35.55 36.57 -5.70
N SER A 155 36.77 37.02 -5.38
CA SER A 155 37.23 38.41 -5.23
C SER A 155 37.47 38.98 -3.81
N HIS A 156 38.57 39.77 -3.77
CA HIS A 156 38.97 40.75 -2.76
C HIS A 156 39.54 40.28 -1.39
N GLY A 157 40.89 40.22 -1.34
CA GLY A 157 41.61 41.19 -0.50
C GLY A 157 42.67 40.68 0.48
N ILE A 158 43.96 40.91 0.15
CA ILE A 158 45.04 41.47 1.01
C ILE A 158 45.36 40.73 2.34
N ALA A 159 46.60 40.40 2.71
CA ALA A 159 47.91 40.34 2.04
C ALA A 159 48.97 39.74 3.02
N ARG A 160 50.08 39.18 2.49
CA ARG A 160 51.43 39.11 3.12
C ARG A 160 51.57 38.28 4.43
N GLU A 161 52.69 37.61 4.75
CA GLU A 161 54.03 37.52 4.13
C GLU A 161 54.82 36.28 4.64
N THR A 162 55.94 35.95 3.95
CA THR A 162 57.22 35.32 4.44
C THR A 162 57.23 34.06 5.37
N THR A 163 58.24 33.17 5.37
CA THR A 163 59.25 32.75 4.36
C THR A 163 60.05 31.53 4.87
N GLU A 164 60.28 30.56 3.98
CA GLU A 164 61.47 29.69 3.85
C GLU A 164 61.96 28.59 4.84
N LEU A 165 62.48 27.54 4.17
CA LEU A 165 63.64 26.68 4.44
C LEU A 165 63.74 25.72 5.67
N SER A 166 63.43 24.45 5.38
CA SER A 166 64.40 23.35 5.22
C SER A 166 65.59 23.18 6.21
N GLY A 167 65.58 22.05 6.93
CA GLY A 167 66.65 21.05 6.77
C GLY A 167 67.46 20.60 7.99
N LYS A 168 67.58 19.25 8.15
CA LYS A 168 68.46 18.51 9.10
C LYS A 168 68.04 18.67 10.59
N SER A 169 68.27 17.79 11.58
CA SER A 169 68.96 16.48 11.75
C SER A 169 68.19 15.72 12.89
N GLN A 170 68.46 14.51 13.38
CA GLN A 170 69.34 13.34 13.09
C GLN A 170 68.72 12.11 13.84
N PRO A 171 69.05 10.83 13.53
CA PRO A 171 68.46 9.67 14.23
C PRO A 171 69.33 9.18 15.40
N GLU A 172 68.70 8.74 16.50
CA GLU A 172 69.36 8.00 17.59
C GLU A 172 68.71 6.63 17.86
N ARG A 173 69.44 5.77 18.56
CA ARG A 173 69.29 4.30 18.57
C ARG A 173 68.84 3.73 19.92
N VAL A 174 68.17 2.57 19.84
CA VAL A 174 68.33 1.37 20.72
C VAL A 174 67.95 1.46 22.21
N GLY A 175 67.27 0.42 22.69
CA GLY A 175 67.27 0.04 24.10
C GLY A 175 66.05 -0.79 24.51
N GLY A 176 66.15 -2.14 24.43
CA GLY A 176 65.09 -3.07 24.81
C GLY A 176 65.24 -4.42 24.13
#